data_AF-A0A534CIY4-F1
#
_entry.id   AF-A0A534CIY4-F1
#
_cell.length_a   1.000
_cell.length_b   1.000
_cell.length_c   1.000
_cell.angle_alpha   90.00
_cell.angle_beta   90.00
_cell.angle_gamma   90.00
#
_symmetry.space_group_name_H-M   'P 1'
#
loop_
_entity.id
_entity.type
_entity.pdbx_description
1 polymer ?
#
loop_
_entity_poly.entity_id
_entity_poly.type
_entity_poly.pdbx_seq_one_letter_code
_entity_poly.pdbx_strand_id
1 'polypeptide(L)'
;MKRRKAIELEQLRRRIARLDSSSIDQLYGLEPVYEPASGHGRPEEFVAVQCPYCGERLETRVDLTAEEPSYIEDCEVCCRPIEFVSERETDGALSALKVRRLD
;
A
#
# COMPACT_ATOMS: atom_id res chain seq x y z
N MET A 1 -25.59 -36.72 27.58
CA MET A 1 -25.22 -35.92 26.38
C MET A 1 -25.36 -34.40 26.56
N LYS A 2 -26.45 -33.87 27.15
CA LYS A 2 -26.67 -32.42 27.31
C LYS A 2 -25.55 -31.68 28.08
N ARG A 3 -25.05 -32.27 29.16
CA ARG A 3 -23.97 -31.70 29.99
C ARG A 3 -22.63 -31.59 29.26
N ARG A 4 -22.34 -32.52 28.35
CA ARG A 4 -21.11 -32.54 27.54
C ARG A 4 -21.10 -31.39 26.53
N LYS A 5 -22.21 -31.20 25.82
CA LYS A 5 -22.40 -30.07 24.89
C LYS A 5 -22.35 -28.71 25.60
N ALA A 6 -22.89 -28.62 26.82
CA ALA A 6 -22.82 -27.38 27.61
C ALA A 6 -21.38 -27.01 28.00
N ILE A 7 -20.56 -28.00 28.37
CA ILE A 7 -19.14 -27.80 28.70
C ILE A 7 -18.35 -27.38 27.45
N GLU A 8 -18.60 -28.03 26.32
CA GLU A 8 -17.94 -27.73 25.04
C GLU A 8 -18.28 -26.31 24.55
N LEU A 9 -19.55 -25.90 24.67
CA LEU A 9 -20.00 -24.55 24.33
C LEU A 9 -19.37 -23.48 25.23
N GLU A 10 -19.25 -23.76 26.52
CA GLU A 10 -18.61 -22.86 27.49
C GLU A 10 -17.11 -22.72 27.22
N GLN A 11 -16.43 -23.82 26.87
CA GLN A 11 -15.04 -23.80 26.44
C GLN A 11 -14.84 -23.00 25.16
N LEU A 12 -15.73 -23.15 24.18
CA LEU A 12 -15.69 -22.39 22.93
C LEU A 12 -15.92 -20.89 23.18
N ARG A 13 -16.92 -20.54 24.01
CA ARG A 13 -17.20 -19.16 24.42
C ARG A 13 -16.00 -18.51 25.13
N ARG A 14 -15.35 -19.21 26.05
CA ARG A 14 -14.13 -18.73 26.73
C ARG A 14 -12.92 -18.58 25.81
N ARG A 15 -12.90 -19.29 24.69
CA ARG A 15 -11.84 -19.20 23.69
C ARG A 15 -12.11 -18.04 22.73
N ILE A 16 -13.36 -17.84 22.31
CA ILE A 16 -13.79 -16.70 21.47
C ILE A 16 -13.68 -15.38 22.25
N ALA A 17 -14.14 -15.34 23.49
CA ALA A 17 -14.10 -14.13 24.34
C ALA A 17 -12.68 -13.72 24.78
N ARG A 18 -11.65 -14.51 24.44
CA ARG A 18 -10.24 -14.19 24.67
C ARG A 18 -9.57 -13.50 23.47
N LEU A 19 -10.23 -13.44 22.33
CA LEU A 19 -9.79 -12.59 21.24
C LEU A 19 -10.32 -11.18 21.57
N ASP A 20 -9.55 -10.44 22.36
CA ASP A 20 -9.72 -8.99 22.44
C ASP A 20 -9.36 -8.37 21.07
N SER A 21 -9.76 -7.12 20.84
CA SER A 21 -9.55 -6.45 19.55
C SER A 21 -8.08 -6.47 19.13
N SER A 22 -7.14 -6.24 20.07
CA SER A 22 -5.70 -6.23 19.76
C SER A 22 -5.20 -7.62 19.32
N SER A 23 -5.69 -8.68 19.95
CA SER A 23 -5.37 -10.06 19.53
C SER A 23 -5.89 -10.40 18.12
N ILE A 24 -7.03 -9.84 17.73
CA ILE A 24 -7.59 -9.98 16.36
C ILE A 24 -6.72 -9.18 15.39
N ASP A 25 -6.38 -7.96 15.75
CA ASP A 25 -5.61 -7.06 14.90
C ASP A 25 -4.20 -7.62 14.63
N GLN A 26 -3.54 -8.22 15.63
CA GLN A 26 -2.26 -8.91 15.45
C GLN A 26 -2.36 -10.17 14.60
N LEU A 27 -3.40 -10.99 14.80
CA LEU A 27 -3.58 -12.23 14.05
C LEU A 27 -3.81 -11.97 12.55
N TYR A 28 -4.54 -10.89 12.24
CA TYR A 28 -4.88 -10.50 10.87
C TYR A 28 -3.97 -9.41 10.29
N GLY A 29 -2.95 -8.96 11.02
CA GLY A 29 -2.03 -7.91 10.56
C GLY A 29 -2.71 -6.55 10.32
N LEU A 30 -3.78 -6.27 11.06
CA LEU A 30 -4.52 -5.00 11.01
C LEU A 30 -3.85 -3.91 11.87
N GLU A 31 -2.88 -4.29 12.71
CA GLU A 31 -1.97 -3.38 13.40
C GLU A 31 -0.49 -3.61 13.02
N PRO A 32 0.29 -2.52 12.87
CA PRO A 32 -0.14 -1.15 13.04
C PRO A 32 -0.92 -0.67 11.81
N VAL A 33 -2.02 0.05 12.06
CA VAL A 33 -2.51 1.07 11.14
C VAL A 33 -1.28 1.84 10.68
N TYR A 34 -1.14 2.11 9.38
CA TYR A 34 -0.04 2.92 8.88
C TYR A 34 -0.01 4.26 9.64
N GLU A 35 0.81 4.34 10.69
CA GLU A 35 0.96 5.53 11.52
C GLU A 35 1.96 6.43 10.78
N PRO A 36 1.51 7.58 10.24
CA PRO A 36 2.34 8.41 9.35
C PRO A 36 3.58 9.03 10.03
N ALA A 37 3.84 8.73 11.30
CA ALA A 37 4.95 9.23 12.10
C ALA A 37 5.98 8.16 12.51
N SER A 38 5.78 6.88 12.18
CA SER A 38 6.62 5.78 12.71
C SER A 38 7.95 5.56 11.95
N GLY A 39 8.36 6.49 11.08
CA GLY A 39 9.69 6.48 10.44
C GLY A 39 9.93 5.35 9.44
N HIS A 40 8.97 4.46 9.23
CA HIS A 40 8.92 3.58 8.06
C HIS A 40 8.54 4.45 6.85
N GLY A 41 9.39 4.48 5.83
CA GLY A 41 9.18 5.30 4.64
C GLY A 41 7.77 5.14 4.06
N ARG A 42 7.22 6.23 3.51
CA ARG A 42 5.91 6.20 2.85
C ARG A 42 5.93 5.12 1.77
N PRO A 43 5.08 4.09 1.82
CA PRO A 43 5.08 3.03 0.82
C PRO A 43 4.64 3.60 -0.53
N GLU A 44 3.93 4.72 -0.51
CA GLU A 44 3.45 5.41 -1.69
C GLU A 44 3.55 6.93 -1.51
N GLU A 45 3.87 7.63 -2.59
CA GLU A 45 3.92 9.10 -2.65
C GLU A 45 3.18 9.62 -3.89
N PHE A 46 2.43 10.72 -3.74
CA PHE A 46 1.78 11.39 -4.86
C PHE A 46 2.70 12.47 -5.44
N VAL A 47 2.94 12.41 -6.75
CA VAL A 47 3.86 13.30 -7.46
C VAL A 47 3.15 13.93 -8.65
N ALA A 48 3.27 15.24 -8.78
CA ALA A 48 2.79 15.96 -9.96
C ALA A 48 3.84 15.91 -11.07
N VAL A 49 3.44 15.44 -12.25
CA VAL A 49 4.29 15.39 -13.46
C VAL A 49 3.59 16.06 -14.64
N GLN A 50 4.35 16.30 -15.70
CA GLN A 50 3.79 16.77 -16.97
C GLN A 50 3.81 15.65 -18.00
N CYS A 51 2.66 15.38 -18.64
CA CYS A 51 2.55 14.37 -19.67
C CYS A 51 3.50 14.70 -20.84
N PRO A 52 4.43 13.80 -21.21
CA PRO A 52 5.37 14.07 -22.27
C PRO A 52 4.69 14.11 -23.65
N TYR A 53 3.44 13.67 -23.79
CA TYR A 53 2.70 13.69 -25.05
C TYR A 53 1.85 14.95 -25.23
N CYS A 54 0.88 15.19 -24.35
CA CYS A 54 -0.08 16.29 -24.48
C CYS A 54 0.26 17.53 -23.63
N GLY A 55 1.23 17.43 -22.72
CA GLY A 55 1.63 18.53 -21.84
C GLY A 55 0.70 18.77 -20.64
N GLU A 56 -0.31 17.94 -20.44
CA GLU A 56 -1.20 18.03 -19.28
C GLU A 56 -0.47 17.78 -17.96
N ARG A 57 -0.89 18.44 -16.87
CA ARG A 57 -0.39 18.14 -15.53
C ARG A 57 -1.16 16.94 -14.96
N LEU A 58 -0.43 15.89 -14.63
CA LEU A 58 -0.96 14.67 -14.01
C LEU A 58 -0.51 14.60 -12.55
N GLU A 59 -1.32 13.97 -11.70
CA GLU A 59 -0.94 13.57 -10.35
C GLU A 59 -0.90 12.05 -10.30
N THR A 60 0.29 11.47 -10.22
CA THR A 60 0.47 10.00 -10.20
C THR A 60 0.90 9.53 -8.81
N ARG A 61 0.61 8.26 -8.51
CA ARG A 61 0.97 7.60 -7.26
C ARG A 61 2.16 6.67 -7.49
N VAL A 62 3.28 6.98 -6.86
CA VAL A 62 4.52 6.21 -6.96
C VAL A 62 4.58 5.20 -5.82
N ASP A 63 4.64 3.91 -6.13
CA ASP A 63 4.91 2.83 -5.16
C ASP A 63 6.43 2.74 -4.89
N LEU A 64 6.82 3.03 -3.65
CA LEU A 64 8.21 2.98 -3.16
C LEU A 64 8.59 1.62 -2.59
N THR A 65 7.65 0.69 -2.51
CA THR A 65 7.87 -0.71 -2.09
C THR A 65 8.15 -1.63 -3.26
N ALA A 66 7.78 -1.25 -4.48
CA ALA A 66 8.00 -2.04 -5.69
C ALA A 66 9.49 -2.30 -5.95
N GLU A 67 9.86 -3.55 -6.27
CA GLU A 67 11.24 -3.91 -6.61
C GLU A 67 11.69 -3.29 -7.93
N GLU A 68 10.81 -3.24 -8.93
CA GLU A 68 11.06 -2.59 -10.21
C GLU A 68 10.87 -1.07 -10.06
N PRO A 69 11.89 -0.25 -10.37
CA PRO A 69 11.79 1.20 -10.27
C PRO A 69 10.94 1.83 -11.38
N SER A 70 10.57 1.08 -12.43
CA SER A 70 9.80 1.57 -13.56
C SER A 70 8.43 0.89 -13.71
N TYR A 71 7.47 1.67 -14.23
CA TYR A 71 6.14 1.19 -14.58
C TYR A 71 5.56 2.00 -15.73
N ILE A 72 4.51 1.47 -16.37
CA ILE A 72 3.81 2.15 -17.45
C ILE A 72 2.40 2.49 -16.96
N GLU A 73 2.01 3.75 -17.16
CA GLU A 73 0.66 4.24 -16.88
C GLU A 73 0.22 5.13 -18.05
N ASP A 74 -1.05 5.01 -18.46
CA ASP A 74 -1.60 5.83 -19.54
C ASP A 74 -1.94 7.23 -19.04
N CYS A 75 -1.70 8.25 -19.87
CA CYS A 75 -2.18 9.60 -19.57
C CYS A 75 -3.71 9.63 -19.51
N GLU A 76 -4.29 10.10 -18.40
CA GLU A 76 -5.75 10.24 -18.20
C GLU A 76 -6.44 11.16 -19.22
N VAL A 77 -5.68 12.00 -19.92
CA VAL A 77 -6.21 12.96 -20.90
C VAL A 77 -6.02 12.52 -22.35
N CYS A 78 -4.84 12.05 -22.73
CA CYS A 78 -4.55 11.67 -24.12
C CYS A 78 -4.42 10.16 -24.35
N CYS A 79 -4.60 9.34 -23.31
CA CYS A 79 -4.56 7.87 -23.34
C CYS A 79 -3.30 7.30 -24.03
N ARG A 80 -2.15 7.95 -23.86
CA ARG A 80 -0.88 7.45 -24.38
C ARG A 80 -0.03 6.88 -23.24
N PRO A 81 0.68 5.76 -23.48
CA PRO A 81 1.46 5.09 -22.45
C PRO A 81 2.68 5.92 -22.09
N ILE A 82 2.80 6.31 -20.83
CA ILE A 82 3.96 6.99 -20.28
C ILE A 82 4.73 5.98 -19.44
N GLU A 83 6.04 5.89 -19.66
CA GLU A 83 6.91 5.14 -18.76
C GLU A 83 7.40 6.07 -17.65
N PHE A 84 7.18 5.65 -16.41
CA PHE A 84 7.63 6.31 -15.19
C PHE A 84 8.84 5.56 -14.64
N VAL A 85 9.84 6.29 -14.17
CA VAL A 85 11.05 5.73 -13.55
C VAL A 85 11.33 6.48 -12.26
N SER A 86 11.21 5.77 -11.14
CA SER A 86 11.51 6.28 -9.81
C SER A 86 12.99 6.09 -9.48
N GLU A 87 13.61 7.13 -8.94
CA GLU A 87 14.93 7.07 -8.32
C GLU A 87 14.75 7.20 -6.81
N ARG A 88 15.37 6.30 -6.05
CA ARG A 88 15.22 6.22 -4.60
C ARG A 88 16.56 6.40 -3.90
N GLU A 89 16.55 7.01 -2.73
CA GLU A 89 17.70 7.09 -1.84
C GLU A 89 17.94 5.77 -1.10
N THR A 90 19.03 5.70 -0.33
CA THR A 90 19.41 4.48 0.42
C THR A 90 18.42 4.13 1.53
N ASP A 91 17.67 5.09 2.04
CA ASP A 91 16.61 4.90 3.04
C ASP A 91 15.24 4.55 2.43
N GLY A 92 15.15 4.48 1.09
CA GLY A 92 13.92 4.19 0.35
C GLY A 92 13.08 5.43 0.01
N ALA A 93 13.50 6.65 0.38
CA ALA A 93 12.80 7.87 0.01
C ALA A 93 12.90 8.14 -1.51
N LEU A 94 11.84 8.71 -2.09
CA LEU A 94 11.85 9.12 -3.50
C LEU A 94 12.73 10.37 -3.68
N SER A 95 13.77 10.25 -4.52
CA SER A 95 14.65 11.39 -4.86
C SER A 95 14.26 12.07 -6.17
N ALA A 96 13.79 11.29 -7.16
CA ALA A 96 13.32 11.83 -8.42
C ALA A 96 12.32 10.89 -9.11
N LEU A 97 11.46 11.46 -9.97
CA LEU A 97 10.57 10.73 -10.87
C LEU A 97 10.77 11.24 -12.30
N LYS A 98 11.24 10.36 -13.19
CA LYS A 98 11.40 10.64 -14.61
C LYS A 98 10.23 10.08 -15.39
N VAL A 99 9.75 10.85 -16.37
CA VAL A 99 8.69 10.44 -17.29
C VAL A 99 9.22 10.46 -18.72
N ARG A 100 8.92 9.41 -19.48
CA ARG A 100 9.32 9.30 -20.88
C ARG A 100 8.20 8.73 -21.74
N ARG A 101 8.26 9.06 -23.02
CA ARG A 101 7.39 8.47 -24.04
C ARG A 101 7.84 7.03 -24.25
N LEU A 102 6.89 6.11 -24.29
CA LEU A 102 7.08 4.79 -24.86
C LEU A 102 6.82 4.93 -26.37
N ASP A 103 7.88 4.96 -27.17
CA ASP A 103 7.85 5.06 -28.63
C ASP A 103 7.74 3.69 -29.33
#